data_AF-M0DJZ6-F1
#
_entry.id   AF-M0DJZ6-F1
#
_cell.length_a   1.000
_cell.length_b   1.000
_cell.length_c   1.000
_cell.angle_alpha   90.00
_cell.angle_beta   90.00
_cell.angle_gamma   90.00
#
_symmetry.space_group_name_H-M   'P 1'
#
loop_
_entity.id
_entity.type
_entity.pdbx_description
1 polymer ?
#
loop_
_entity_poly.entity_id
_entity_poly.type
_entity_poly.pdbx_seq_one_letter_code
_entity_poly.pdbx_strand_id
1 'polypeptide(L)'
;MEGARENVAAAGLKDRVEVHHRDAGDQSVEGEYDLVTAFECVHDMSDPVGVLRAMRRLAGEDGTVLVVDERVGDAFTETGNDVEPLMYGWSVLHCLPVGRVESPSAATGTVVRSDTLRGYAEEAGFSEFEVLPVEDFFFRFYRLTP
;
A
#
# COMPACT_ATOMS: atom_id res chain seq x y z
N MET A 1 -6.98 4.16 -16.45
CA MET A 1 -8.41 3.76 -16.55
C MET A 1 -8.70 3.01 -17.83
N GLU A 2 -8.62 3.66 -18.99
CA GLU A 2 -8.93 3.05 -20.30
C GLU A 2 -8.05 1.82 -20.59
N GLY A 3 -6.73 1.95 -20.45
CA GLY A 3 -5.80 0.84 -20.65
C GLY A 3 -6.04 -0.38 -19.75
N ALA A 4 -6.49 -0.20 -18.51
CA ALA A 4 -6.79 -1.33 -17.62
C ALA A 4 -8.00 -2.14 -18.12
N ARG A 5 -9.07 -1.44 -18.55
CA ARG A 5 -10.27 -2.10 -19.11
C ARG A 5 -9.99 -2.75 -20.45
N GLU A 6 -9.13 -2.13 -21.28
CA GLU A 6 -8.65 -2.72 -22.53
C GLU A 6 -7.86 -4.00 -22.30
N ASN A 7 -6.94 -4.00 -21.30
CA ASN A 7 -6.18 -5.20 -20.94
C ASN A 7 -7.08 -6.33 -20.45
N VAL A 8 -8.06 -6.04 -19.59
CA VAL A 8 -9.06 -7.03 -19.14
C VAL A 8 -9.86 -7.57 -20.33
N ALA A 9 -10.26 -6.71 -21.26
CA ALA A 9 -10.98 -7.10 -22.47
C ALA A 9 -10.15 -8.01 -23.38
N ALA A 10 -8.90 -7.63 -23.65
CA ALA A 10 -7.97 -8.36 -24.49
C ALA A 10 -7.62 -9.74 -23.89
N ALA A 11 -7.55 -9.83 -22.56
CA ALA A 11 -7.34 -11.08 -21.84
C ALA A 11 -8.61 -11.96 -21.74
N GLY A 12 -9.78 -11.45 -22.15
CA GLY A 12 -11.05 -12.19 -22.08
C GLY A 12 -11.57 -12.41 -20.66
N LEU A 13 -11.30 -11.48 -19.74
CA LEU A 13 -11.60 -11.61 -18.30
C LEU A 13 -12.77 -10.75 -17.81
N LYS A 14 -13.58 -10.20 -18.71
CA LYS A 14 -14.66 -9.26 -18.37
C LYS A 14 -15.74 -9.84 -17.46
N ASP A 15 -15.85 -11.16 -17.40
CA ASP A 15 -16.77 -11.92 -16.56
C ASP A 15 -16.25 -12.13 -15.13
N ARG A 16 -14.96 -11.84 -14.87
CA ARG A 16 -14.29 -12.10 -13.58
C ARG A 16 -13.54 -10.91 -13.00
N VAL A 17 -13.30 -9.86 -13.78
CA VAL A 17 -12.53 -8.68 -13.36
C VAL A 17 -13.30 -7.41 -13.66
N GLU A 18 -13.61 -6.66 -12.61
CA GLU A 18 -14.20 -5.32 -12.69
C GLU A 18 -13.13 -4.25 -12.37
N VAL A 19 -13.24 -3.10 -13.04
CA VAL A 19 -12.27 -1.99 -12.90
C VAL A 19 -13.00 -0.70 -12.53
N HIS A 20 -12.69 -0.19 -11.34
CA HIS A 20 -13.33 0.98 -10.76
C HIS A 20 -12.35 2.17 -10.68
N HIS A 21 -12.81 3.37 -11.08
CA HIS A 21 -12.11 4.63 -10.82
C HIS A 21 -12.62 5.20 -9.51
N ARG A 22 -11.82 5.08 -8.46
CA ARG A 22 -12.17 5.55 -7.13
C ARG A 22 -10.91 6.02 -6.41
N ASP A 23 -11.12 6.89 -5.45
CA ASP A 23 -10.17 7.10 -4.36
C ASP A 23 -10.14 5.82 -3.50
N ALA A 24 -8.94 5.31 -3.22
CA ALA A 24 -8.76 4.11 -2.41
C ALA A 24 -9.19 4.33 -0.95
N GLY A 25 -9.21 5.58 -0.48
CA GLY A 25 -9.66 5.98 0.86
C GLY A 25 -11.16 6.17 0.98
N ASP A 26 -11.92 6.03 -0.12
CA ASP A 26 -13.38 6.21 -0.14
C ASP A 26 -14.07 5.18 0.76
N GLN A 27 -14.58 5.67 1.90
CA GLN A 27 -15.26 4.84 2.88
C GLN A 27 -16.66 4.39 2.44
N SER A 28 -17.20 4.94 1.34
CA SER A 28 -18.51 4.57 0.81
C SER A 28 -18.47 3.36 -0.14
N VAL A 29 -17.27 2.86 -0.49
CA VAL A 29 -17.14 1.64 -1.31
C VAL A 29 -17.70 0.45 -0.53
N GLU A 30 -18.70 -0.19 -1.14
CA GLU A 30 -19.34 -1.40 -0.65
C GLU A 30 -18.66 -2.65 -1.23
N GLY A 31 -18.74 -3.76 -0.50
CA GLY A 31 -18.18 -5.05 -0.88
C GLY A 31 -17.55 -5.76 0.31
N GLU A 32 -17.49 -7.09 0.22
CA GLU A 32 -16.80 -7.96 1.16
C GLU A 32 -15.86 -8.84 0.36
N TYR A 33 -14.59 -8.88 0.77
CA TYR A 33 -13.52 -9.56 0.06
C TYR A 33 -12.70 -10.38 1.04
N ASP A 34 -12.44 -11.65 0.72
CA ASP A 34 -11.57 -12.49 1.54
C ASP A 34 -10.11 -12.01 1.53
N LEU A 35 -9.72 -11.24 0.49
CA LEU A 35 -8.38 -10.69 0.31
C LEU A 35 -8.45 -9.28 -0.31
N VAL A 36 -7.81 -8.32 0.34
CA VAL A 36 -7.61 -6.96 -0.19
C VAL A 36 -6.11 -6.67 -0.28
N THR A 37 -5.65 -6.16 -1.41
CA THR A 37 -4.21 -6.00 -1.67
C THR A 37 -3.85 -4.58 -2.08
N ALA A 38 -2.73 -4.07 -1.58
CA ALA A 38 -2.07 -2.86 -2.06
C ALA A 38 -0.62 -3.19 -2.44
N PHE A 39 -0.23 -2.85 -3.67
CA PHE A 39 1.12 -3.07 -4.17
C PHE A 39 1.72 -1.73 -4.59
N GLU A 40 2.86 -1.36 -3.99
CA GLU A 40 3.68 -0.21 -4.39
C GLU A 40 2.89 1.10 -4.49
N CYS A 41 2.13 1.41 -3.44
CA CYS A 41 1.28 2.61 -3.46
C CYS A 41 1.00 3.24 -2.10
N VAL A 42 1.13 2.53 -0.97
CA VAL A 42 0.74 3.08 0.34
C VAL A 42 1.66 4.24 0.73
N HIS A 43 2.95 4.15 0.42
CA HIS A 43 3.93 5.21 0.67
C HIS A 43 3.66 6.53 -0.09
N ASP A 44 2.92 6.45 -1.21
CA ASP A 44 2.58 7.57 -2.09
C ASP A 44 1.28 8.27 -1.67
N MET A 45 0.49 7.67 -0.78
CA MET A 45 -0.81 8.19 -0.39
C MET A 45 -0.68 9.35 0.60
N SER A 46 -1.50 10.39 0.41
CA SER A 46 -1.57 11.50 1.36
C SER A 46 -2.16 11.05 2.71
N ASP A 47 -3.19 10.19 2.67
CA ASP A 47 -3.82 9.58 3.85
C ASP A 47 -3.74 8.04 3.79
N PRO A 48 -2.58 7.43 4.11
CA PRO A 48 -2.43 5.98 4.11
C PRO A 48 -3.32 5.31 5.17
N VAL A 49 -3.61 5.98 6.29
CA VAL A 49 -4.45 5.43 7.36
C VAL A 49 -5.91 5.32 6.89
N GLY A 50 -6.44 6.35 6.22
CA GLY A 50 -7.77 6.32 5.62
C GLY A 50 -7.93 5.20 4.61
N VAL A 51 -6.93 4.98 3.76
CA VAL A 51 -6.90 3.88 2.80
C VAL A 51 -6.87 2.52 3.50
N LEU A 52 -5.97 2.34 4.47
CA LEU A 52 -5.89 1.09 5.24
C LEU A 52 -7.19 0.81 6.00
N ARG A 53 -7.89 1.83 6.49
CA ARG A 53 -9.23 1.71 7.11
C ARG A 53 -10.28 1.25 6.09
N ALA A 54 -10.22 1.74 4.85
CA ALA A 54 -11.08 1.25 3.77
C ALA A 54 -10.81 -0.23 3.47
N MET A 55 -9.53 -0.59 3.32
CA MET A 55 -9.11 -1.98 3.08
C MET A 55 -9.58 -2.92 4.20
N ARG A 56 -9.42 -2.51 5.47
CA ARG A 56 -9.90 -3.25 6.64
C ARG A 56 -11.40 -3.52 6.58
N ARG A 57 -12.20 -2.49 6.28
CA ARG A 57 -13.66 -2.63 6.15
C ARG A 57 -14.03 -3.62 5.05
N LEU A 58 -13.39 -3.49 3.89
CA LEU A 58 -13.63 -4.34 2.73
C LEU A 58 -13.22 -5.80 2.98
N ALA A 59 -12.19 -6.03 3.80
CA ALA A 59 -11.76 -7.37 4.19
C ALA A 59 -12.73 -8.06 5.19
N GLY A 60 -13.44 -7.29 6.01
CA GLY A 60 -14.29 -7.85 7.07
C GLY A 60 -13.48 -8.51 8.20
N GLU A 61 -14.13 -9.20 9.14
CA GLU A 61 -13.44 -9.78 10.31
C GLU A 61 -12.61 -11.02 9.96
N ASP A 62 -12.95 -11.75 8.90
CA ASP A 62 -12.31 -13.01 8.50
C ASP A 62 -11.34 -12.85 7.32
N GLY A 63 -11.31 -11.68 6.67
CA GLY A 63 -10.47 -11.42 5.50
C GLY A 63 -9.04 -11.04 5.85
N THR A 64 -8.19 -10.99 4.82
CA THR A 64 -6.78 -10.60 4.95
C THR A 64 -6.48 -9.36 4.13
N VAL A 65 -5.66 -8.46 4.68
CA VAL A 65 -5.07 -7.36 3.93
C VAL A 65 -3.58 -7.65 3.68
N LEU A 66 -3.17 -7.58 2.42
CA LEU A 66 -1.77 -7.69 2.01
C LEU A 66 -1.27 -6.33 1.51
N VAL A 67 -0.25 -5.79 2.16
CA VAL A 67 0.50 -4.64 1.67
C VAL A 67 1.86 -5.10 1.19
N VAL A 68 2.25 -4.67 0.00
CA VAL A 68 3.58 -4.87 -0.55
C VAL A 68 4.16 -3.49 -0.82
N ASP A 69 5.27 -3.19 -0.15
CA ASP A 69 5.95 -1.89 -0.22
C ASP A 69 7.47 -2.09 -0.04
N GLU A 70 8.24 -1.02 -0.10
CA GLU A 70 9.70 -1.12 -0.26
C GLU A 70 10.42 -1.78 0.91
N ARG A 71 11.42 -2.61 0.57
CA ARG A 71 12.29 -3.34 1.49
C ARG A 71 13.45 -2.47 1.99
N VAL A 72 13.14 -1.29 2.52
CA VAL A 72 14.14 -0.39 3.13
C VAL A 72 14.59 -0.90 4.49
N GLY A 73 15.73 -0.39 4.98
CA GLY A 73 16.25 -0.71 6.30
C GLY A 73 15.29 -0.28 7.42
N ASP A 74 15.29 -1.01 8.54
CA ASP A 74 14.41 -0.73 9.69
C ASP A 74 14.71 0.60 10.38
N ALA A 75 15.92 1.13 10.17
CA ALA A 75 16.34 2.43 10.63
C ALA A 75 17.27 3.09 9.60
N PHE A 76 17.34 4.42 9.63
CA PHE A 76 18.33 5.14 8.85
C PHE A 76 19.75 4.84 9.38
N THR A 77 20.66 4.54 8.47
CA THR A 77 22.09 4.38 8.76
C THR A 77 22.91 5.10 7.68
N GLU A 78 24.18 5.39 7.94
CA GLU A 78 25.05 6.10 6.99
C GLU A 78 25.20 5.35 5.65
N THR A 79 25.21 4.02 5.69
CA THR A 79 25.35 3.18 4.49
C THR A 79 24.01 2.77 3.90
N GLY A 80 22.97 2.68 4.74
CA GLY A 80 21.71 2.03 4.38
C GLY A 80 21.90 0.56 3.99
N ASN A 81 20.87 -0.03 3.40
CA ASN A 81 20.96 -1.28 2.64
C ASN A 81 21.19 -1.02 1.14
N ASP A 82 21.33 -2.09 0.36
CA ASP A 82 21.65 -2.01 -1.08
C ASP A 82 20.61 -1.26 -1.93
N VAL A 83 19.36 -1.15 -1.45
CA VAL A 83 18.28 -0.48 -2.19
C VAL A 83 18.03 0.95 -1.74
N GLU A 84 18.37 1.31 -0.50
CA GLU A 84 18.06 2.61 0.10
C GLU A 84 18.56 3.83 -0.71
N PRO A 85 19.77 3.84 -1.29
CA PRO A 85 20.21 4.97 -2.12
C PRO A 85 19.27 5.25 -3.31
N LEU A 86 18.76 4.18 -3.94
CA LEU A 86 17.80 4.29 -5.04
C LEU A 86 16.42 4.74 -4.52
N MET A 87 15.95 4.15 -3.42
CA MET A 87 14.67 4.51 -2.80
C MET A 87 14.63 5.97 -2.34
N TYR A 88 15.72 6.50 -1.79
CA TYR A 88 15.82 7.92 -1.47
C TYR A 88 15.75 8.80 -2.73
N GLY A 89 16.36 8.36 -3.84
CA GLY A 89 16.26 9.02 -5.14
C GLY A 89 14.81 9.12 -5.62
N TRP A 90 14.07 8.01 -5.60
CA TRP A 90 12.64 8.01 -5.96
C TRP A 90 11.78 8.81 -4.97
N SER A 91 12.04 8.70 -3.68
CA SER A 91 11.32 9.44 -2.65
C SER A 91 11.40 10.94 -2.91
N VAL A 92 12.61 11.49 -3.01
CA VAL A 92 12.81 12.93 -3.17
C VAL A 92 12.29 13.45 -4.51
N LEU A 93 12.45 12.68 -5.59
CA LEU A 93 12.15 13.15 -6.95
C LEU A 93 10.70 12.88 -7.38
N HIS A 94 9.97 12.00 -6.69
CA HIS A 94 8.62 11.59 -7.09
C HIS A 94 7.68 11.35 -5.90
N CYS A 95 7.93 10.29 -5.12
CA CYS A 95 6.93 9.72 -4.22
C CYS A 95 6.56 10.65 -3.05
N LEU A 96 7.56 11.29 -2.43
CA LEU A 96 7.32 12.25 -1.36
C LEU A 96 6.56 13.50 -1.87
N PRO A 97 6.91 14.12 -3.01
CA PRO A 97 6.08 15.14 -3.64
C PRO A 97 4.64 14.70 -3.93
N VAL A 98 4.44 13.49 -4.47
CA VAL A 98 3.10 12.94 -4.77
C VAL A 98 2.29 12.79 -3.49
N GLY A 99 2.87 12.20 -2.45
CA GLY A 99 2.20 12.05 -1.16
C GLY A 99 1.89 13.37 -0.46
N ARG A 100 2.42 14.51 -0.92
CA ARG A 100 2.17 15.85 -0.36
C ARG A 100 1.16 16.68 -1.14
N VAL A 101 0.56 16.14 -2.20
CA VAL A 101 -0.38 16.88 -3.06
C VAL A 101 -1.60 17.36 -2.27
N GLU A 102 -2.08 16.57 -1.32
CA GLU A 102 -3.23 16.91 -0.48
C GLU A 102 -2.80 17.32 0.94
N SER A 103 -3.71 17.96 1.67
CA SER A 103 -3.48 18.42 3.05
C SER A 103 -4.71 18.16 3.91
N PRO A 104 -4.57 17.52 5.09
CA PRO A 104 -3.33 17.02 5.69
C PRO A 104 -2.71 15.83 4.91
N SER A 105 -1.42 15.58 5.13
CA SER A 105 -0.69 14.49 4.47
C SER A 105 0.33 13.86 5.41
N ALA A 106 0.48 12.53 5.32
CA ALA A 106 1.50 11.75 6.00
C ALA A 106 2.92 12.01 5.45
N ALA A 107 3.02 12.36 4.17
CA ALA A 107 4.27 12.67 3.48
C ALA A 107 5.36 11.60 3.70
N THR A 108 4.99 10.33 3.54
CA THR A 108 5.86 9.17 3.80
C THR A 108 6.98 9.05 2.78
N GLY A 109 6.61 8.94 1.49
CA GLY A 109 7.55 8.65 0.39
C GLY A 109 8.13 7.23 0.46
N THR A 110 8.85 6.84 -0.59
CA THR A 110 9.38 5.48 -0.88
C THR A 110 10.15 4.81 0.27
N VAL A 111 10.69 5.58 1.23
CA VAL A 111 11.41 5.01 2.39
C VAL A 111 10.44 4.73 3.53
N VAL A 112 9.38 3.98 3.23
CA VAL A 112 8.38 3.53 4.21
C VAL A 112 8.95 2.39 5.04
N ARG A 113 9.35 2.69 6.27
CA ARG A 113 9.89 1.68 7.20
C ARG A 113 8.75 0.84 7.76
N SER A 114 9.06 -0.40 8.14
CA SER A 114 8.06 -1.33 8.66
C SER A 114 7.37 -0.80 9.93
N ASP A 115 8.09 -0.08 10.79
CA ASP A 115 7.48 0.54 11.97
C ASP A 115 6.52 1.69 11.62
N THR A 116 6.80 2.43 10.55
CA THR A 116 5.89 3.46 10.03
C THR A 116 4.61 2.83 9.51
N LEU A 117 4.72 1.79 8.68
CA LEU A 117 3.56 1.07 8.15
C LEU A 117 2.77 0.36 9.25
N ARG A 118 3.46 -0.20 10.25
CA ARG A 118 2.83 -0.78 11.46
C ARG A 118 2.00 0.27 12.19
N GLY A 119 2.55 1.45 12.42
CA GLY A 119 1.81 2.56 13.05
C GLY A 119 0.54 2.92 12.27
N TYR A 120 0.61 2.98 10.94
CA TYR A 120 -0.58 3.22 10.12
C TYR A 120 -1.62 2.10 10.23
N ALA A 121 -1.19 0.83 10.26
CA ALA A 121 -2.07 -0.31 10.42
C ALA A 121 -2.77 -0.29 11.81
N GLU A 122 -2.01 -0.02 12.88
CA GLU A 122 -2.56 0.12 14.23
C GLU A 122 -3.59 1.26 14.31
N GLU A 123 -3.30 2.42 13.71
CA GLU A 123 -4.23 3.56 13.66
C GLU A 123 -5.47 3.29 12.79
N ALA A 124 -5.33 2.46 11.75
CA ALA A 124 -6.44 1.98 10.94
C ALA A 124 -7.28 0.91 11.64
N GLY A 125 -6.82 0.39 12.78
CA GLY A 125 -7.55 -0.54 13.65
C GLY A 125 -7.29 -2.01 13.36
N PHE A 126 -6.22 -2.36 12.66
CA PHE A 126 -5.81 -3.75 12.48
C PHE A 126 -5.33 -4.33 13.82
N SER A 127 -5.66 -5.60 14.06
CA SER A 127 -5.32 -6.32 15.30
C SER A 127 -3.94 -6.99 15.24
N GLU A 128 -3.50 -7.38 14.04
CA GLU A 128 -2.20 -8.00 13.81
C GLU A 128 -1.47 -7.40 12.61
N PHE A 129 -0.15 -7.34 12.73
CA PHE A 129 0.78 -6.93 11.69
C PHE A 129 1.95 -7.90 11.65
N GLU A 130 2.14 -8.55 10.51
CA GLU A 130 3.22 -9.50 10.28
C GLU A 130 4.01 -9.14 9.02
N VAL A 131 5.34 -9.19 9.14
CA VAL A 131 6.23 -9.18 7.98
C VAL A 131 6.38 -10.62 7.49
N LEU A 132 5.93 -10.92 6.28
CA LEU A 132 5.99 -12.25 5.71
C LEU A 132 7.42 -12.59 5.27
N PRO A 133 7.87 -13.86 5.43
CA PRO A 133 9.22 -14.31 5.07
C PRO A 133 9.36 -14.57 3.55
N VAL A 134 9.00 -13.58 2.74
CA VAL A 134 9.16 -13.62 1.28
C VAL A 134 10.45 -12.90 0.92
N GLU A 135 11.36 -13.59 0.25
CA GLU A 135 12.61 -13.00 -0.24
C GLU A 135 12.36 -12.28 -1.56
N ASP A 136 12.50 -10.95 -1.54
CA ASP A 136 12.53 -10.10 -2.72
C ASP A 136 13.60 -9.01 -2.55
N PHE A 137 14.15 -8.54 -3.67
CA PHE A 137 15.20 -7.53 -3.65
C PHE A 137 14.66 -6.15 -3.31
N PHE A 138 13.50 -5.77 -3.87
CA PHE A 138 12.91 -4.44 -3.74
C PHE A 138 11.78 -4.39 -2.73
N PHE A 139 11.04 -5.47 -2.53
CA PHE A 139 9.76 -5.43 -1.82
C PHE A 139 9.75 -6.23 -0.54
N ARG A 140 8.95 -5.77 0.41
CA ARG A 140 8.61 -6.44 1.66
C ARG A 140 7.11 -6.64 1.69
N PHE A 141 6.70 -7.79 2.21
CA PHE A 141 5.32 -8.23 2.23
C PHE A 141 4.79 -8.17 3.65
N TYR A 142 3.65 -7.51 3.83
CA TYR A 142 3.03 -7.28 5.12
C TYR A 142 1.62 -7.87 5.12
N ARG A 143 1.35 -8.79 6.05
CA ARG A 143 0.01 -9.29 6.30
C ARG A 143 -0.60 -8.51 7.46
N LEU A 144 -1.76 -7.92 7.22
CA LEU A 144 -2.56 -7.24 8.23
C LEU A 144 -3.87 -8.00 8.46
N THR A 145 -4.17 -8.28 9.72
CA THR A 145 -5.43 -8.93 10.14
C THR A 145 -6.34 -7.88 10.77
N PRO A 146 -7.60 -7.72 10.31
CA PRO A 146 -8.55 -6.75 10.83
C PRO A 146 -8.81 -6.79 12.34
#